data_AF-A0A9D9IMF1-F1
#
_entry.id   AF-A0A9D9IMF1-F1
#
_cell.length_a   1.000
_cell.length_b   1.000
_cell.length_c   1.000
_cell.angle_alpha   90.00
_cell.angle_beta   90.00
_cell.angle_gamma   90.00
#
_symmetry.space_group_name_H-M   'P 1'
#
loop_
_entity.id
_entity.type
_entity.pdbx_description
1 polymer ?
#
loop_
_entity_poly.entity_id
_entity_poly.type
_entity_poly.pdbx_seq_one_letter_code
_entity_poly.pdbx_strand_id
1 'polypeptide(L)'
;MEYIAPIISAIGVIITAWFAYNQKTKDRMTDLKIERMRTEEARKGKVRSDNTGTIYGVLWEVLHELHADRVYILQPHPLSNNMFLSISMEVKRSGVVGMKPYIRNMEIGNVAVFASELANRDWLQYRNISEEVKDKRARAILSMNGSVSALIRRLSDDRYDWIGSVFAEFQQPVATDLIYCKKVLGEAADKIQYILPEYGAE
;
A
#
# COMPACT_ATOMS: atom_id res chain seq x y z
N MET A 1 -33.37 -69.07 -4.12
CA MET A 1 -32.84 -67.78 -4.60
C MET A 1 -33.43 -66.58 -3.87
N GLU A 2 -33.84 -66.68 -2.59
CA GLU A 2 -34.50 -65.56 -1.87
C GLU A 2 -33.57 -64.69 -1.01
N TYR A 3 -32.34 -65.13 -0.74
CA TYR A 3 -31.43 -64.42 0.18
C TYR A 3 -30.36 -63.55 -0.50
N ILE A 4 -30.25 -63.59 -1.83
CA ILE A 4 -29.22 -62.84 -2.58
C ILE A 4 -29.52 -61.33 -2.57
N ALA A 5 -30.77 -60.92 -2.80
CA ALA A 5 -31.16 -59.51 -2.80
C ALA A 5 -31.02 -58.82 -1.41
N PRO A 6 -31.43 -59.45 -0.28
CA PRO A 6 -31.18 -58.90 1.06
C PRO A 6 -29.70 -58.74 1.38
N ILE A 7 -28.85 -59.70 1.00
CA ILE A 7 -27.41 -59.65 1.26
C ILE A 7 -26.74 -58.53 0.46
N ILE A 8 -27.07 -58.39 -0.84
CA ILE A 8 -26.55 -57.31 -1.68
C ILE A 8 -26.99 -55.94 -1.15
N SER A 9 -28.25 -55.80 -0.72
CA SER A 9 -28.76 -54.58 -0.11
C SER A 9 -28.02 -54.23 1.19
N ALA A 10 -27.80 -55.21 2.07
CA ALA A 10 -27.06 -55.01 3.31
C ALA A 10 -25.60 -54.59 3.07
N ILE A 11 -24.92 -55.19 2.08
CA ILE A 11 -23.56 -54.79 1.69
C ILE A 11 -23.56 -53.35 1.11
N GLY A 12 -24.55 -53.00 0.29
CA GLY A 12 -24.70 -51.65 -0.25
C GLY A 12 -24.90 -50.58 0.83
N VAL A 13 -25.67 -50.89 1.89
CA VAL A 13 -25.87 -49.99 3.04
C VAL A 13 -24.57 -49.79 3.83
N ILE A 14 -23.77 -50.85 4.03
CA ILE A 14 -22.49 -50.75 4.75
C ILE A 14 -21.48 -49.90 3.96
N ILE A 15 -21.40 -50.10 2.64
CA ILE A 15 -20.49 -49.33 1.77
C ILE A 15 -20.90 -47.85 1.73
N THR A 16 -22.19 -47.55 1.58
CA THR A 16 -22.67 -46.16 1.58
C THR A 16 -22.49 -45.48 2.94
N ALA A 17 -22.69 -46.19 4.05
CA ALA A 17 -22.40 -45.68 5.39
C ALA A 17 -20.91 -45.36 5.59
N TRP A 18 -20.01 -46.20 5.06
CA TRP A 18 -18.56 -45.96 5.12
C TRP A 18 -18.13 -44.73 4.31
N PHE A 19 -18.65 -44.59 3.08
CA PHE A 19 -18.40 -43.40 2.25
C PHE A 19 -18.95 -42.13 2.89
N ALA A 20 -20.17 -42.16 3.44
CA ALA A 20 -20.78 -41.02 4.14
C ALA A 20 -19.96 -40.60 5.38
N TYR A 21 -19.43 -41.56 6.15
CA TYR A 21 -18.56 -41.29 7.28
C TYR A 21 -17.22 -40.65 6.85
N ASN A 22 -16.61 -41.17 5.78
CA ASN A 22 -15.35 -40.64 5.24
C ASN A 22 -15.53 -39.23 4.63
N GLN A 23 -16.68 -38.96 4.02
CA GLN A 23 -16.99 -37.64 3.49
C GLN A 23 -17.21 -36.63 4.62
N LYS A 24 -17.98 -36.98 5.64
CA LYS A 24 -18.21 -36.12 6.82
C LYS A 24 -16.92 -35.76 7.57
N THR A 25 -15.96 -36.69 7.64
CA THR A 25 -14.64 -36.42 8.26
C THR A 25 -13.78 -35.50 7.41
N LYS A 26 -13.81 -35.62 6.08
CA LYS A 26 -13.16 -34.67 5.15
C LYS A 26 -13.82 -33.29 5.16
N ASP A 27 -15.15 -33.23 5.22
CA ASP A 27 -15.90 -31.98 5.29
C ASP A 27 -15.56 -31.23 6.58
N ARG A 28 -15.53 -31.93 7.73
CA ARG A 28 -15.12 -31.33 9.00
C ARG A 28 -13.69 -30.77 8.98
N MET A 29 -12.75 -31.47 8.35
CA MET A 29 -11.38 -30.98 8.20
C MET A 29 -11.31 -29.75 7.29
N THR A 30 -12.16 -29.70 6.26
CA THR A 30 -12.28 -28.56 5.35
C THR A 30 -12.89 -27.37 6.06
N ASP A 31 -13.96 -27.57 6.83
CA ASP A 31 -14.61 -26.53 7.64
C ASP A 31 -13.65 -25.95 8.67
N LEU A 32 -12.91 -26.80 9.40
CA LEU A 32 -11.87 -26.36 10.34
C LEU A 32 -10.76 -25.57 9.64
N LYS A 33 -10.38 -25.94 8.42
CA LYS A 33 -9.40 -25.20 7.63
C LYS A 33 -9.95 -23.84 7.19
N ILE A 34 -11.20 -23.77 6.74
CA ILE A 34 -11.87 -22.53 6.36
C ILE A 34 -12.00 -21.60 7.57
N GLU A 35 -12.37 -22.10 8.73
CA GLU A 35 -12.48 -21.32 9.97
C GLU A 35 -11.11 -20.77 10.41
N ARG A 36 -10.06 -21.59 10.33
CA ARG A 36 -8.68 -21.13 10.55
C ARG A 36 -8.25 -20.05 9.56
N MET A 37 -8.56 -20.23 8.27
CA MET A 37 -8.26 -19.22 7.26
C MET A 37 -9.01 -17.91 7.55
N ARG A 38 -10.31 -17.96 7.90
CA ARG A 38 -11.10 -16.79 8.25
C ARG A 38 -10.58 -16.08 9.50
N THR A 39 -10.21 -16.81 10.55
CA THR A 39 -9.66 -16.21 11.78
C THR A 39 -8.29 -15.59 11.55
N GLU A 40 -7.43 -16.22 10.74
CA GLU A 40 -6.16 -15.62 10.33
C GLU A 40 -6.34 -14.39 9.45
N GLU A 41 -7.26 -14.41 8.50
CA GLU A 41 -7.61 -13.27 7.66
C GLU A 41 -8.16 -12.11 8.50
N ALA A 42 -9.06 -12.39 9.44
CA ALA A 42 -9.58 -11.38 10.36
C ALA A 42 -8.46 -10.76 11.21
N ARG A 43 -7.53 -11.59 11.73
CA ARG A 43 -6.37 -11.10 12.47
C ARG A 43 -5.45 -10.24 11.59
N LYS A 44 -5.16 -10.68 10.37
CA LYS A 44 -4.34 -9.91 9.40
C LYS A 44 -5.03 -8.61 9.02
N GLY A 45 -6.34 -8.63 8.79
CA GLY A 45 -7.15 -7.45 8.50
C GLY A 45 -7.11 -6.43 9.64
N LYS A 46 -7.24 -6.88 10.89
CA LYS A 46 -7.10 -6.01 12.06
C LYS A 46 -5.72 -5.34 12.12
N VAL A 47 -4.65 -6.12 11.99
CA VAL A 47 -3.28 -5.57 11.99
C VAL A 47 -3.07 -4.57 10.85
N ARG A 48 -3.60 -4.85 9.65
CA ARG A 48 -3.54 -3.92 8.52
C ARG A 48 -4.29 -2.62 8.83
N SER A 49 -5.48 -2.70 9.41
CA SER A 49 -6.26 -1.54 9.81
C SER A 49 -5.52 -0.70 10.86
N ASP A 50 -4.95 -1.34 11.88
CA ASP A 50 -4.19 -0.68 12.94
C ASP A 50 -2.97 0.04 12.33
N ASN A 51 -2.20 -0.65 11.48
CA ASN A 51 -1.05 -0.06 10.76
C ASN A 51 -1.47 1.13 9.88
N THR A 52 -2.59 1.02 9.18
CA THR A 52 -3.14 2.09 8.32
C THR A 52 -3.48 3.32 9.16
N GLY A 53 -4.11 3.12 10.33
CA GLY A 53 -4.39 4.19 11.28
C GLY A 53 -3.11 4.88 11.78
N THR A 54 -2.09 4.09 12.12
CA THR A 54 -0.78 4.60 12.53
C THR A 54 -0.13 5.44 11.43
N ILE A 55 -0.10 4.95 10.19
CA ILE A 55 0.50 5.68 9.06
C ILE A 55 -0.23 7.00 8.81
N TYR A 56 -1.57 7.01 8.81
CA TYR A 56 -2.34 8.25 8.68
C TYR A 56 -2.00 9.26 9.78
N GLY A 57 -1.82 8.81 11.03
CA GLY A 57 -1.38 9.66 12.13
C GLY A 57 -0.03 10.32 11.86
N VAL A 58 0.94 9.54 11.37
CA VAL A 58 2.28 10.05 11.01
C VAL A 58 2.21 11.06 9.86
N LEU A 59 1.44 10.78 8.79
CA LEU A 59 1.29 11.72 7.67
C LEU A 59 0.64 13.04 8.13
N TRP A 60 -0.30 12.97 9.07
CA TRP A 60 -0.95 14.13 9.65
C TRP A 60 0.02 14.95 10.52
N GLU A 61 0.85 14.29 11.33
CA GLU A 61 1.94 14.93 12.11
C GLU A 61 2.87 15.72 11.17
N VAL A 62 3.37 15.09 10.10
CA VAL A 62 4.23 15.74 9.09
C VAL A 62 3.53 16.95 8.46
N LEU A 63 2.25 16.83 8.12
CA LEU A 63 1.47 17.90 7.50
C LEU A 63 1.39 19.16 8.39
N HIS A 64 1.29 18.98 9.71
CA HIS A 64 1.24 20.08 10.66
C HIS A 64 2.61 20.62 11.01
N GLU A 65 3.58 19.76 11.31
CA GLU A 65 4.93 20.18 11.71
C GLU A 65 5.65 20.93 10.60
N LEU A 66 5.51 20.49 9.35
CA LEU A 66 6.16 21.14 8.22
C LEU A 66 5.32 22.28 7.62
N HIS A 67 4.09 22.47 8.11
CA HIS A 67 3.10 23.34 7.46
C HIS A 67 2.87 22.99 5.98
N ALA A 68 2.96 21.71 5.62
CA ALA A 68 2.68 21.25 4.26
C ALA A 68 1.17 21.37 3.94
N ASP A 69 0.85 21.50 2.66
CA ASP A 69 -0.53 21.57 2.18
C ASP A 69 -1.12 20.18 1.94
N ARG A 70 -0.25 19.24 1.56
CA ARG A 70 -0.58 17.85 1.26
C ARG A 70 0.60 16.95 1.60
N VAL A 71 0.32 15.80 2.20
CA VAL A 71 1.30 14.76 2.47
C VAL A 71 0.72 13.42 2.00
N TYR A 72 1.50 12.65 1.25
CA TYR A 72 1.06 11.34 0.76
C TYR A 72 2.21 10.37 0.56
N ILE A 73 1.86 9.10 0.41
CA ILE A 73 2.81 8.04 0.08
C ILE A 73 2.58 7.61 -1.36
N LEU A 74 3.61 7.76 -2.19
CA LEU A 74 3.66 7.23 -3.54
C LEU A 74 4.34 5.87 -3.52
N GLN A 75 3.68 4.82 -4.01
CA GLN A 75 4.22 3.46 -4.02
C GLN A 75 4.39 2.93 -5.45
N PRO A 76 5.56 2.35 -5.77
CA PRO A 76 5.68 1.50 -6.93
C PRO A 76 4.90 0.20 -6.72
N HIS A 77 4.36 -0.36 -7.79
CA HIS A 77 3.73 -1.67 -7.75
C HIS A 77 3.75 -2.35 -9.13
N PRO A 78 3.81 -3.70 -9.14
CA PRO A 78 4.16 -4.57 -8.01
C PRO A 78 5.59 -4.30 -7.49
N LEU A 79 5.87 -4.53 -6.21
CA LEU A 79 7.21 -4.27 -5.62
C LEU A 79 8.32 -5.18 -6.19
N SER A 80 7.95 -6.32 -6.77
CA SER A 80 8.89 -7.25 -7.42
C SER A 80 9.40 -6.74 -8.77
N ASN A 81 8.57 -5.98 -9.49
CA ASN A 81 8.92 -5.35 -10.75
C ASN A 81 8.13 -4.06 -10.86
N ASN A 82 8.78 -2.95 -10.54
CA ASN A 82 8.18 -1.63 -10.46
C ASN A 82 7.68 -1.19 -11.85
N MET A 83 6.40 -1.44 -12.15
CA MET A 83 5.76 -1.10 -13.43
C MET A 83 4.91 0.16 -13.33
N PHE A 84 4.24 0.36 -12.19
CA PHE A 84 3.27 1.42 -11.97
C PHE A 84 3.57 2.21 -10.71
N LEU A 85 3.12 3.46 -10.67
CA LEU A 85 3.12 4.33 -9.50
C LEU A 85 1.70 4.71 -9.13
N SER A 86 1.38 4.59 -7.85
CA SER A 86 0.10 4.97 -7.29
C SER A 86 0.27 5.61 -5.92
N ILE A 87 -0.61 6.55 -5.60
CA ILE A 87 -0.72 7.05 -4.23
C ILE A 87 -1.59 6.10 -3.41
N SER A 88 -1.03 5.55 -2.34
CA SER A 88 -1.77 4.67 -1.43
C SER A 88 -2.56 5.45 -0.38
N MET A 89 -1.90 6.41 0.26
CA MET A 89 -2.45 7.17 1.39
C MET A 89 -2.17 8.65 1.20
N GLU A 90 -3.14 9.48 1.56
CA GLU A 90 -3.07 10.94 1.39
C GLU A 90 -3.76 11.66 2.54
N VAL A 91 -3.10 12.69 3.07
CA VAL A 91 -3.62 13.67 4.03
C VAL A 91 -3.42 15.06 3.45
N LYS A 92 -4.39 15.95 3.61
CA LYS A 92 -4.35 17.30 3.03
C LYS A 92 -5.04 18.32 3.92
N ARG A 93 -4.69 19.60 3.74
CA ARG A 93 -5.42 20.72 4.36
C ARG A 93 -6.79 20.92 3.70
N SER A 94 -7.70 21.56 4.42
CA SER A 94 -8.99 21.98 3.88
C SER A 94 -8.78 22.94 2.71
N GLY A 95 -9.55 22.78 1.64
CA GLY A 95 -9.44 23.59 0.41
C GLY A 95 -8.33 23.16 -0.56
N VAL A 96 -7.45 22.21 -0.18
CA VAL A 96 -6.40 21.70 -1.08
C VAL A 96 -6.94 20.54 -1.92
N VAL A 97 -6.55 20.48 -3.20
CA VAL A 97 -6.92 19.39 -4.12
C VAL A 97 -6.12 18.14 -3.76
N GLY A 98 -6.76 16.96 -3.78
CA GLY A 98 -6.06 15.69 -3.55
C GLY A 98 -5.33 15.23 -4.81
N MET A 99 -4.13 14.69 -4.65
CA MET A 99 -3.30 14.11 -5.71
C MET A 99 -3.66 12.66 -6.00
N LYS A 100 -4.18 11.91 -5.01
CA LYS A 100 -4.51 10.48 -5.15
C LYS A 100 -5.36 10.14 -6.38
N PRO A 101 -6.39 10.93 -6.77
CA PRO A 101 -7.19 10.65 -7.97
C PRO A 101 -6.41 10.73 -9.29
N TYR A 102 -5.31 11.49 -9.33
CA TYR A 102 -4.55 11.76 -10.56
C TYR A 102 -3.35 10.82 -10.74
N ILE A 103 -2.89 10.20 -9.65
CA ILE A 103 -1.76 9.27 -9.66
C ILE A 103 -2.26 7.89 -9.20
N ARG A 104 -2.91 7.20 -10.14
CA ARG A 104 -3.38 5.83 -9.99
C ARG A 104 -2.94 5.00 -11.19
N ASN A 105 -2.22 3.93 -10.94
CA ASN A 105 -1.66 2.99 -11.91
C ASN A 105 -0.90 3.71 -13.03
N MET A 106 -0.12 4.73 -12.67
CA MET A 106 0.66 5.49 -13.64
C MET A 106 1.88 4.66 -14.06
N GLU A 107 1.95 4.29 -15.33
CA GLU A 107 3.11 3.56 -15.86
C GLU A 107 4.40 4.36 -15.65
N ILE A 108 5.41 3.71 -15.06
CA ILE A 108 6.73 4.30 -14.81
C ILE A 108 7.38 4.78 -16.11
N GLY A 109 7.15 4.09 -17.23
CA GLY A 109 7.66 4.50 -18.53
C GLY A 109 7.27 5.93 -18.94
N ASN A 110 6.14 6.44 -18.46
CA ASN A 110 5.68 7.80 -18.75
C ASN A 110 6.33 8.88 -17.85
N VAL A 111 7.02 8.48 -16.79
CA VAL A 111 7.67 9.33 -15.78
C VAL A 111 9.01 8.71 -15.32
N ALA A 112 9.77 8.17 -16.27
CA ALA A 112 10.89 7.28 -15.98
C ALA A 112 12.04 7.97 -15.23
N VAL A 113 12.32 9.24 -15.58
CA VAL A 113 13.40 10.01 -14.93
C VAL A 113 13.01 10.34 -13.49
N PHE A 114 11.78 10.77 -13.28
CA PHE A 114 11.20 11.06 -11.98
C PHE A 114 11.16 9.82 -11.09
N ALA A 115 10.68 8.68 -11.62
CA ALA A 115 10.67 7.40 -10.91
C ALA A 115 12.10 6.96 -10.53
N SER A 116 13.05 7.10 -11.44
CA SER A 116 14.47 6.79 -11.17
C SER A 116 15.05 7.68 -10.07
N GLU A 117 14.71 8.97 -10.03
CA GLU A 117 15.16 9.87 -8.97
C GLU A 117 14.59 9.45 -7.61
N LEU A 118 13.29 9.10 -7.55
CA LEU A 118 12.65 8.63 -6.33
C LEU A 118 13.23 7.30 -5.82
N ALA A 119 13.56 6.40 -6.75
CA ALA A 119 14.08 5.07 -6.44
C ALA A 119 15.52 5.09 -5.93
N ASN A 120 16.34 6.05 -6.36
CA ASN A 120 17.79 6.05 -6.09
C ASN A 120 18.24 7.13 -5.10
N ARG A 121 17.42 8.15 -4.84
CA ARG A 121 17.79 9.25 -3.95
C ARG A 121 17.03 9.13 -2.64
N ASP A 122 17.79 9.02 -1.56
CA ASP A 122 17.26 8.97 -0.20
C ASP A 122 16.41 10.22 0.13
N TRP A 123 16.90 11.37 -0.31
CA TRP A 123 16.27 12.67 -0.14
C TRP A 123 16.18 13.45 -1.45
N LEU A 124 15.05 14.10 -1.66
CA LEU A 124 14.74 14.95 -2.79
C LEU A 124 14.03 16.22 -2.32
N GLN A 125 14.42 17.36 -2.90
CA GLN A 125 13.76 18.65 -2.70
C GLN A 125 13.58 19.29 -4.06
N TYR A 126 12.36 19.74 -4.34
CA TYR A 126 12.04 20.65 -5.43
C TYR A 126 11.63 21.99 -4.83
N ARG A 127 12.36 23.05 -5.12
CA ARG A 127 11.98 24.41 -4.70
C ARG A 127 11.01 25.04 -5.69
N ASN A 128 11.15 24.68 -6.96
CA ASN A 128 10.25 25.03 -8.05
C ASN A 128 9.99 23.82 -8.94
N ILE A 129 8.83 23.20 -8.75
CA ILE A 129 8.38 22.03 -9.52
C ILE A 129 8.32 22.31 -11.02
N SER A 130 7.94 23.53 -11.42
CA SER A 130 7.79 23.87 -12.83
C SER A 130 9.12 23.88 -13.60
N GLU A 131 10.23 24.11 -12.89
CA GLU A 131 11.57 24.22 -13.47
C GLU A 131 12.40 22.96 -13.24
N GLU A 132 12.29 22.35 -12.06
CA GLU A 132 13.19 21.27 -11.62
C GLU A 132 12.72 19.86 -12.01
N VAL A 133 11.40 19.64 -12.17
CA VAL A 133 10.88 18.32 -12.55
C VAL A 133 11.07 18.09 -14.05
N LYS A 134 11.95 17.14 -14.39
CA LYS A 134 12.38 16.84 -15.77
C LYS A 134 11.27 16.26 -16.62
N ASP A 135 10.51 15.31 -16.07
CA ASP A 135 9.42 14.66 -16.80
C ASP A 135 8.23 15.59 -16.97
N LYS A 136 7.89 15.89 -18.23
CA LYS A 136 6.78 16.80 -18.58
C LYS A 136 5.46 16.35 -17.96
N ARG A 137 5.19 15.04 -17.93
CA ARG A 137 3.95 14.48 -17.37
C ARG A 137 3.90 14.62 -15.85
N ALA A 138 4.99 14.27 -15.15
CA ALA A 138 5.08 14.44 -13.70
C ALA A 138 4.92 15.91 -13.33
N ARG A 139 5.65 16.80 -14.00
CA ARG A 139 5.54 18.25 -13.81
C ARG A 139 4.12 18.76 -14.03
N ALA A 140 3.46 18.37 -15.12
CA ALA A 140 2.10 18.81 -15.41
C ALA A 140 1.13 18.39 -14.30
N ILE A 141 1.20 17.14 -13.83
CA ILE A 141 0.33 16.63 -12.77
C ILE A 141 0.56 17.38 -11.45
N LEU A 142 1.82 17.61 -11.09
CA LEU A 142 2.16 18.32 -9.87
C LEU A 142 1.70 19.78 -9.92
N SER A 143 2.00 20.50 -11.01
CA SER A 143 1.67 21.92 -11.16
C SER A 143 0.16 22.16 -11.33
N MET A 144 -0.56 21.33 -12.09
CA MET A 144 -2.02 21.46 -12.25
C MET A 144 -2.79 21.23 -10.94
N ASN A 145 -2.20 20.48 -10.00
CA ASN A 145 -2.75 20.24 -8.67
C ASN A 145 -2.18 21.18 -7.60
N GLY A 146 -1.66 22.34 -8.03
CA GLY A 146 -1.27 23.45 -7.18
C GLY A 146 0.08 23.31 -6.48
N SER A 147 0.89 22.30 -6.81
CA SER A 147 2.18 22.08 -6.16
C SER A 147 3.23 23.04 -6.73
N VAL A 148 3.87 23.82 -5.86
CA VAL A 148 4.97 24.73 -6.22
C VAL A 148 6.31 24.14 -5.77
N SER A 149 6.36 23.61 -4.55
CA SER A 149 7.56 22.98 -4.00
C SER A 149 7.20 21.66 -3.30
N ALA A 150 8.19 20.77 -3.18
CA ALA A 150 8.00 19.47 -2.55
C ALA A 150 9.27 18.99 -1.86
N LEU A 151 9.07 18.31 -0.74
CA LEU A 151 10.08 17.56 0.00
C LEU A 151 9.73 16.09 -0.06
N ILE A 152 10.71 15.26 -0.38
CA ILE A 152 10.47 13.85 -0.65
C ILE A 152 11.51 13.02 0.05
N ARG A 153 11.03 12.04 0.81
CA ARG A 153 11.84 11.04 1.51
C ARG A 153 11.54 9.66 0.92
N ARG A 154 12.57 8.96 0.46
CA ARG A 154 12.46 7.57 -0.01
C ARG A 154 12.15 6.63 1.15
N LEU A 155 11.39 5.58 0.89
CA LEU A 155 11.11 4.49 1.81
C LEU A 155 11.71 3.18 1.25
N SER A 156 12.31 2.39 2.13
CA SER A 156 12.89 1.08 1.85
C SER A 156 12.67 0.17 3.05
N ASP A 157 12.54 -1.14 2.83
CA ASP A 157 12.48 -2.13 3.91
C ASP A 157 13.53 -3.23 3.70
N ASP A 158 13.51 -4.25 4.56
CA ASP A 158 14.47 -5.36 4.49
C ASP A 158 14.27 -6.26 3.26
N ARG A 159 13.15 -6.12 2.54
CA ARG A 159 12.74 -7.01 1.44
C ARG A 159 12.96 -6.38 0.07
N TYR A 160 12.70 -5.08 -0.05
CA TYR A 160 12.69 -4.34 -1.28
C TYR A 160 13.46 -3.04 -1.10
N ASP A 161 14.33 -2.75 -2.07
CA ASP A 161 15.17 -1.55 -2.07
C ASP A 161 14.34 -0.25 -2.12
N TRP A 162 13.20 -0.25 -2.83
CA TRP A 162 12.28 0.89 -2.88
C TRP A 162 10.83 0.44 -2.76
N ILE A 163 10.19 0.77 -1.63
CA ILE A 163 8.78 0.45 -1.36
C ILE A 163 7.84 1.65 -1.56
N GLY A 164 8.42 2.84 -1.74
CA GLY A 164 7.68 4.08 -1.96
C GLY A 164 8.45 5.32 -1.55
N SER A 165 7.76 6.46 -1.54
CA SER A 165 8.31 7.73 -1.11
C SER A 165 7.22 8.55 -0.41
N VAL A 166 7.57 9.18 0.71
CA VAL A 166 6.72 10.15 1.40
C VAL A 166 6.94 11.51 0.76
N PHE A 167 5.86 12.13 0.30
CA PHE A 167 5.83 13.47 -0.25
C PHE A 167 5.23 14.41 0.78
N ALA A 168 5.88 15.54 1.00
CA ALA A 168 5.29 16.73 1.61
C ALA A 168 5.32 17.86 0.58
N GLU A 169 4.15 18.29 0.15
CA GLU A 169 3.98 19.28 -0.92
C GLU A 169 3.40 20.58 -0.43
N PHE A 170 3.80 21.66 -1.09
CA PHE A 170 3.49 23.02 -0.72
C PHE A 170 3.02 23.79 -1.95
N GLN A 171 1.98 24.61 -1.77
CA GLN A 171 1.47 25.55 -2.76
C GLN A 171 2.32 26.83 -2.84
N GLN A 172 3.34 26.93 -2.00
CA GLN A 172 4.32 28.02 -1.94
C GLN A 172 5.73 27.43 -1.80
N PRO A 173 6.80 28.23 -2.01
CA PRO A 173 8.15 27.80 -1.67
C PRO A 173 8.27 27.44 -0.19
N VAL A 174 9.01 26.36 0.12
CA VAL A 174 9.25 25.95 1.51
C VAL A 174 9.95 27.07 2.28
N ALA A 175 9.32 27.56 3.35
CA ALA A 175 9.86 28.60 4.22
C ALA A 175 10.63 28.02 5.43
N THR A 176 10.42 26.75 5.75
CA THR A 176 10.98 26.07 6.92
C THR A 176 12.44 25.65 6.70
N ASP A 177 13.22 25.64 7.78
CA ASP A 177 14.61 25.20 7.75
C ASP A 177 14.76 23.76 7.22
N LEU A 178 15.75 23.56 6.34
CA LEU A 178 15.95 22.28 5.65
C LEU A 178 16.42 21.17 6.59
N ILE A 179 17.20 21.49 7.63
CA ILE A 179 17.69 20.48 8.58
C ILE A 179 16.51 19.95 9.40
N TYR A 180 15.65 20.86 9.87
CA TYR A 180 14.42 20.48 10.54
C TYR A 180 13.50 19.64 9.64
N CYS A 181 13.26 20.09 8.40
CA CYS A 181 12.44 19.35 7.44
C CYS A 181 12.94 17.92 7.19
N LYS A 182 14.26 17.74 7.04
CA LYS A 182 14.88 16.42 6.87
C LYS A 182 14.68 15.53 8.08
N LYS A 183 14.80 16.10 9.29
CA LYS A 183 14.58 15.37 10.54
C LYS A 183 13.15 14.83 10.61
N VAL A 184 12.15 15.72 10.45
CA VAL A 184 10.72 15.34 10.55
C VAL A 184 10.36 14.28 9.51
N LEU A 185 10.74 14.45 8.25
CA LEU A 185 10.46 13.45 7.21
C LEU A 185 11.26 12.16 7.39
N GLY A 186 12.47 12.22 7.94
CA GLY A 186 13.27 11.05 8.30
C GLY A 186 12.60 10.21 9.38
N GLU A 187 12.19 10.84 10.48
CA GLU A 187 11.46 10.18 11.56
C GLU A 187 10.12 9.60 11.08
N ALA A 188 9.42 10.30 10.18
CA ALA A 188 8.21 9.79 9.55
C ALA A 188 8.49 8.54 8.69
N ALA A 189 9.57 8.55 7.90
CA ALA A 189 9.96 7.40 7.10
C ALA A 189 10.29 6.17 7.95
N ASP A 190 11.06 6.34 9.02
CA ASP A 190 11.41 5.26 9.96
C ASP A 190 10.17 4.63 10.59
N LYS A 191 9.16 5.44 10.95
CA LYS A 191 7.87 4.98 11.49
C LYS A 191 7.02 4.24 10.46
N ILE A 192 7.13 4.57 9.17
CA ILE A 192 6.24 4.08 8.10
C ILE A 192 6.80 2.83 7.43
N GLN A 193 8.11 2.80 7.13
CA GLN A 193 8.67 1.88 6.13
C GLN A 193 8.46 0.38 6.44
N TYR A 194 8.40 -0.02 7.71
CA TYR A 194 8.21 -1.42 8.11
C TYR A 194 6.75 -1.84 8.30
N ILE A 195 5.81 -0.88 8.30
CA ILE A 195 4.38 -1.13 8.51
C ILE A 195 3.54 -0.81 7.28
N LEU A 196 4.15 -0.23 6.24
CA LEU A 196 3.51 0.14 4.98
C LEU A 196 3.04 -1.12 4.22
N PRO A 197 1.72 -1.29 4.00
CA PRO A 197 1.24 -2.41 3.18
C PRO A 197 1.62 -2.23 1.71
N GLU A 198 1.68 -3.35 0.98
CA GLU A 198 1.81 -3.32 -0.48
C GLU A 198 0.57 -2.65 -1.10
N TYR A 199 0.79 -1.91 -2.18
CA TYR A 199 -0.31 -1.25 -2.89
C TYR A 199 -1.31 -2.28 -3.44
N GLY A 200 -2.60 -2.06 -3.18
CA GLY A 200 -3.67 -2.96 -3.65
C GLY A 200 -3.87 -4.22 -2.81
N ALA A 201 -3.23 -4.34 -1.64
CA ALA A 201 -3.53 -5.37 -0.65
C ALA A 201 -4.86 -5.15 0.13
N GLU A 202 -5.76 -4.30 -0.43
CA GLU A 202 -7.11 -4.00 0.05
C GLU A 202 -8.11 -5.08 -0.36
#